data_AF-A0A925UIZ5-F1
#
_entry.id   AF-A0A925UIZ5-F1
#
_cell.length_a   1.000
_cell.length_b   1.000
_cell.length_c   1.000
_cell.angle_alpha   90.00
_cell.angle_beta   90.00
_cell.angle_gamma   90.00
#
_symmetry.space_group_name_H-M   'P 1'
#
loop_
_entity.id
_entity.type
_entity.pdbx_description
1 polymer ?
#
loop_
_entity_poly.entity_id
_entity_poly.type
_entity_poly.pdbx_seq_one_letter_code
_entity_poly.pdbx_strand_id
1 'polypeptide(L)' 'HTLQRARAAAALSPQAARITKRTLQQIAGGGPTPAERRRHFDYASSDEHREGIAAFIEKRSPLFRP' A
#
# COMPACT_ATOMS: atom_id res chain seq x y z
N HIS A 1 -3.02 15.66 16.93
CA HIS A 1 -2.84 14.22 16.62
C HIS A 1 -3.34 13.83 15.22
N THR A 2 -4.58 14.16 14.83
CA THR A 2 -5.16 13.80 13.51
C THR A 2 -4.36 14.29 12.30
N LEU A 3 -3.93 15.55 12.30
CA LEU A 3 -3.18 16.14 11.19
C LEU A 3 -1.83 15.45 10.95
N GLN A 4 -1.11 15.09 12.02
CA GLN A 4 0.15 14.36 11.92
C GLN A 4 -0.04 12.98 11.30
N ARG A 5 -1.11 12.27 11.69
CA ARG A 5 -1.46 10.97 11.10
C ARG A 5 -1.83 11.09 9.61
N ALA A 6 -2.59 12.11 9.24
CA ALA A 6 -2.94 12.37 7.84
C ALA A 6 -1.69 12.61 6.98
N ARG A 7 -0.73 13.40 7.50
CA ARG A 7 0.56 13.64 6.83
C ARG A 7 1.37 12.35 6.68
N ALA A 8 1.45 11.53 7.74
CA ALA A 8 2.15 10.25 7.68
C ALA A 8 1.51 9.30 6.64
N ALA A 9 0.18 9.25 6.57
CA ALA A 9 -0.53 8.44 5.58
C ALA A 9 -0.31 8.94 4.15
N ALA A 10 -0.24 10.26 3.94
CA ALA A 10 0.01 10.87 2.63
C ALA A 10 1.43 10.60 2.09
N ALA A 11 2.38 10.20 2.94
CA ALA A 11 3.73 9.80 2.54
C ALA A 11 3.83 8.33 2.12
N LEU A 12 2.78 7.53 2.29
CA LEU A 12 2.72 6.12 1.88
C LEU A 12 2.27 5.98 0.43
N SER A 13 2.57 4.82 -0.18
CA SER A 13 2.01 4.47 -1.49
C SER A 13 0.47 4.46 -1.42
N PRO A 14 -0.23 5.28 -2.24
CA PRO A 14 -1.68 5.28 -2.29
C PRO A 14 -2.27 3.91 -2.67
N GLN A 15 -1.64 3.20 -3.61
CA GLN A 15 -2.06 1.85 -3.98
C GLN A 15 -1.93 0.87 -2.81
N ALA A 16 -0.76 0.82 -2.16
CA ALA A 16 -0.52 -0.07 -1.04
C ALA A 16 -1.45 0.22 0.14
N ALA A 17 -1.66 1.50 0.47
CA ALA A 17 -2.59 1.90 1.53
C ALA A 17 -4.03 1.42 1.27
N ARG A 18 -4.51 1.53 0.03
CA ARG A 18 -5.83 1.03 -0.39
C ARG A 18 -5.93 -0.50 -0.30
N ILE A 19 -4.89 -1.21 -0.74
CA ILE A 19 -4.83 -2.68 -0.63
C ILE A 19 -4.87 -3.10 0.83
N THR A 20 -4.02 -2.55 1.69
CA THR A 20 -3.99 -2.85 3.13
C THR A 20 -5.35 -2.60 3.77
N LYS A 21 -6.00 -1.47 3.48
CA LYS A 21 -7.33 -1.17 4.02
C LYS A 21 -8.37 -2.22 3.60
N ARG A 22 -8.36 -2.64 2.33
CA ARG A 22 -9.24 -3.69 1.81
C ARG A 22 -8.95 -5.05 2.47
N THR A 23 -7.68 -5.42 2.63
CA THR A 23 -7.28 -6.66 3.29
C THR A 23 -7.74 -6.69 4.75
N LEU A 24 -7.59 -5.59 5.49
CA LEU A 24 -8.09 -5.50 6.86
C LEU A 24 -9.61 -5.66 6.94
N GLN A 25 -10.36 -5.09 5.99
CA GLN A 25 -11.81 -5.29 5.91
C GLN A 25 -12.18 -6.74 5.62
N GLN A 26 -11.46 -7.42 4.72
CA GLN A 26 -11.67 -8.84 4.42
C GLN A 26 -11.35 -9.72 5.65
N ILE A 27 -10.26 -9.43 6.37
CA ILE A 27 -9.92 -10.13 7.61
C ILE A 27 -11.04 -9.98 8.64
N ALA A 28 -11.57 -8.77 8.83
CA ALA A 28 -12.70 -8.53 9.73
C ALA A 28 -13.97 -9.31 9.32
N GLY A 29 -14.13 -9.61 8.03
CA GLY A 29 -15.24 -10.41 7.48
C GLY A 29 -15.04 -11.93 7.49
N GLY A 30 -13.99 -12.45 8.14
CA GLY A 30 -13.68 -13.90 8.16
C GLY A 30 -12.52 -14.32 7.25
N GLY A 31 -11.82 -13.36 6.66
CA GLY A 31 -10.64 -13.58 5.83
C GLY A 31 -10.91 -13.45 4.32
N PRO A 32 -9.87 -13.16 3.52
CA PRO A 32 -9.99 -13.08 2.07
C PRO A 32 -10.25 -14.45 1.45
N THR A 33 -11.13 -14.49 0.45
CA THR A 33 -11.33 -15.66 -0.41
C THR A 33 -10.04 -15.99 -1.18
N PRO A 34 -9.89 -17.21 -1.73
CA PRO A 34 -8.72 -17.56 -2.55
C PRO A 34 -8.47 -16.62 -3.73
N ALA A 35 -9.53 -16.11 -4.36
CA ALA A 35 -9.43 -15.15 -5.46
C ALA A 35 -8.93 -13.78 -4.99
N GLU A 36 -9.42 -13.29 -3.84
CA GLU A 36 -8.97 -12.02 -3.25
C GLU A 36 -7.52 -12.11 -2.77
N ARG A 37 -7.13 -13.24 -2.17
CA ARG A 37 -5.73 -13.50 -1.80
C ARG A 37 -4.79 -13.42 -2.99
N ARG A 38 -5.19 -13.96 -4.14
CA ARG A 38 -4.39 -13.88 -5.37
C ARG A 38 -4.21 -12.42 -5.81
N ARG A 39 -5.29 -11.64 -5.80
CA ARG A 39 -5.26 -10.21 -6.17
C ARG A 39 -4.41 -9.34 -5.25
N HIS A 40 -4.12 -9.77 -4.03
CA HIS A 40 -3.21 -9.03 -3.13
C HIS A 40 -1.78 -8.93 -3.67
N PHE A 41 -1.38 -9.76 -4.62
CA PHE A 41 -0.03 -9.74 -5.19
C PHE A 41 0.06 -8.97 -6.51
N ASP A 42 -1.06 -8.55 -7.10
CA ASP A 42 -1.09 -7.85 -8.39
C ASP A 42 -0.32 -6.51 -8.36
N TYR A 43 -0.11 -5.93 -7.18
CA TYR A 43 0.66 -4.69 -7.03
C TYR A 43 2.17 -4.87 -7.22
N ALA A 44 2.71 -6.09 -7.19
CA ALA A 44 4.16 -6.34 -7.28
C ALA A 44 4.77 -5.84 -8.59
N SER A 45 3.99 -5.76 -9.67
CA SER A 45 4.43 -5.23 -10.96
C SER A 45 4.08 -3.75 -11.17
N SER A 46 3.57 -3.04 -10.16
CA SER A 46 3.16 -1.64 -10.31
C SER A 46 4.34 -0.65 -10.28
N ASP A 47 4.14 0.52 -10.87
CA ASP A 47 5.11 1.62 -10.78
C ASP A 47 5.33 2.09 -9.34
N GLU A 48 4.27 2.17 -8.53
CA GLU A 48 4.39 2.54 -7.12
C GLU A 48 5.22 1.52 -6.32
N HIS A 49 5.10 0.22 -6.63
CA HIS A 49 5.91 -0.79 -5.96
C HIS A 49 7.38 -0.66 -6.34
N ARG A 50 7.68 -0.50 -7.64
CA ARG A 50 9.05 -0.28 -8.12
C ARG A 50 9.69 0.94 -7.48
N GLU A 51 8.97 2.06 -7.44
CA GLU A 51 9.45 3.29 -6.81
C GLU A 51 9.68 3.12 -5.31
N GLY A 52 8.76 2.45 -4.59
CA GLY A 52 8.94 2.16 -3.17
C GLY A 52 10.21 1.35 -2.88
N ILE A 53 10.48 0.33 -3.70
CA ILE A 53 11.71 -0.49 -3.60
C ILE A 53 12.95 0.35 -3.91
N ALA A 54 12.95 1.10 -5.02
CA ALA A 54 14.09 1.93 -5.41
C ALA A 54 14.41 2.98 -4.33
N ALA A 55 13.40 3.71 -3.85
CA ALA A 55 13.55 4.72 -2.82
C ALA A 55 14.11 4.14 -1.50
N PHE A 56 13.64 2.95 -1.11
CA PHE A 56 14.14 2.25 0.07
C PHE A 56 15.61 1.87 -0.07
N ILE A 57 16.00 1.28 -1.21
CA ILE A 57 17.39 0.90 -1.50
C ILE A 57 18.31 2.14 -1.50
N GLU A 58 17.84 3.23 -2.10
CA GLU A 58 18.57 4.50 -2.22
C GLU A 58 18.51 5.35 -0.94
N LYS A 59 17.79 4.92 0.10
CA LYS A 59 17.59 5.65 1.38
C LYS A 59 17.02 7.07 1.20
N ARG A 60 16.13 7.24 0.23
CA ARG A 60 15.41 8.49 -0.02
C ARG A 60 13.92 8.33 0.24
N SER A 61 13.21 9.45 0.33
CA SER A 61 11.74 9.42 0.34
C SER A 61 11.21 9.01 -1.04
N PRO A 62 10.19 8.13 -1.11
CA PRO A 62 9.56 7.75 -2.36
C PRO A 62 8.69 8.89 -2.92
N LEU A 63 8.59 8.95 -4.24
CA LEU A 63 7.78 9.90 -5.00
C LEU A 63 6.59 9.19 -5.63
N PHE A 64 5.50 9.06 -4.88
CA PHE A 64 4.26 8.51 -5.41
C PHE A 64 3.48 9.59 -6.16
N ARG A 65 3.18 9.33 -7.44
CA ARG A 65 2.32 10.21 -8.25
C ARG A 65 0.86 10.05 -7.78
N PRO A 66 0.08 11.14 -7.67
CA PRO A 66 -1.34 11.08 -7.30
C PRO A 66 -2.18 10.24 -8.27
#